data_AF-A0A7V8K7Y7-F1
#
_entry.id   AF-A0A7V8K7Y7-F1
#
_cell.length_a   1.000
_cell.length_b   1.000
_cell.length_c   1.000
_cell.angle_alpha   90.00
_cell.angle_beta   90.00
_cell.angle_gamma   90.00
#
_symmetry.space_group_name_H-M   'P 1'
#
loop_
_entity.id
_entity.type
_entity.pdbx_description
1 polymer ?
#
loop_
_entity_poly.entity_id
_entity_poly.type
_entity_poly.pdbx_seq_one_letter_code
_entity_poly.pdbx_strand_id
1 'polypeptide(L)'
;MLLPLAGLGLLLVWAGPLGGDPWLADRLYAWEGHAWSLRDAWITDTVIHVAGRNLNVAVWVVLLACWLLACLPPSRRWALRRPLGYLLLATLVSCLAVSWIKSWSNMDCPWDLLRYGGRKAFVGLIELRPLGMGRGRCFPAGHASGGYAWMASYFFLLAVAPRWRWLGLGTGVALGLVFGISQQLRGAHFLSHDLYTAGICWLVSLTLYLAILRPPADPRRAARSGGGTP
;
A
#
# COMPACT_ATOMS: atom_id res chain seq x y z
N MET A 1 13.62 -0.75 10.82
CA MET A 1 12.37 -0.12 10.33
C MET A 1 12.61 0.79 9.12
N LEU A 2 13.83 1.32 8.92
CA LEU A 2 14.16 2.18 7.77
C LEU A 2 14.63 1.41 6.52
N LEU A 3 15.11 0.17 6.66
CA LEU A 3 15.61 -0.63 5.54
C LEU A 3 14.57 -0.77 4.38
N PRO A 4 13.27 -1.07 4.64
CA PRO A 4 12.29 -1.11 3.56
C PRO A 4 12.09 0.24 2.85
N LEU A 5 12.24 1.36 3.57
CA LEU A 5 12.14 2.70 2.99
C LEU A 5 13.33 3.03 2.09
N ALA A 6 14.54 2.57 2.42
CA ALA A 6 15.71 2.73 1.57
C ALA A 6 15.54 1.99 0.23
N GLY A 7 15.09 0.73 0.28
CA GLY A 7 14.79 -0.05 -0.92
C GLY A 7 13.68 0.59 -1.75
N LEU A 8 12.59 1.03 -1.10
CA LEU A 8 11.51 1.74 -1.77
C LEU A 8 11.99 3.04 -2.42
N GLY A 9 12.85 3.80 -1.74
CA GLY A 9 13.41 5.05 -2.26
C GLY A 9 14.24 4.84 -3.53
N LEU A 10 15.09 3.82 -3.56
CA LEU A 10 15.86 3.47 -4.75
C LEU A 10 14.94 3.06 -5.92
N LEU A 11 13.91 2.25 -5.63
CA LEU A 11 12.92 1.86 -6.64
C LEU A 11 12.11 3.05 -7.16
N LEU A 12 11.76 4.02 -6.30
CA LEU A 12 11.06 5.23 -6.69
C LEU A 12 11.91 6.15 -7.58
N VAL A 13 13.21 6.28 -7.28
CA VAL A 13 14.16 7.03 -8.13
C VAL A 13 14.28 6.36 -9.49
N TRP A 14 14.35 5.04 -9.53
CA TRP A 14 14.37 4.30 -10.79
C TRP A 14 13.05 4.46 -11.57
N ALA A 15 11.91 4.26 -10.92
CA ALA A 15 10.59 4.31 -11.55
C ALA A 15 10.24 5.69 -12.11
N GLY A 16 10.44 6.76 -11.33
CA GLY A 16 10.10 8.12 -11.77
C GLY A 16 11.27 8.79 -12.52
N PRO A 17 12.23 9.41 -11.81
CA PRO A 17 13.30 10.21 -12.40
C PRO A 17 14.14 9.52 -13.50
N LEU A 18 14.44 8.23 -13.36
CA LEU A 18 15.24 7.49 -14.33
C LEU A 18 14.40 6.85 -15.45
N GLY A 19 13.10 7.12 -15.51
CA GLY A 19 12.21 6.68 -16.59
C GLY A 19 11.78 5.21 -16.52
N GLY A 20 11.83 4.57 -15.36
CA GLY A 20 11.37 3.19 -15.18
C GLY A 20 9.86 3.00 -15.44
N ASP A 21 9.04 4.00 -15.15
CA ASP A 21 7.59 4.00 -15.39
C ASP A 21 7.26 3.84 -16.88
N PRO A 22 7.71 4.73 -17.79
CA PRO A 22 7.50 4.54 -19.21
C PRO A 22 8.22 3.28 -19.71
N TRP A 23 9.44 2.99 -19.24
CA TRP A 23 10.20 1.79 -19.68
C TRP A 23 9.43 0.48 -19.45
N LEU A 24 8.74 0.36 -18.32
CA LEU A 24 7.95 -0.82 -17.98
C LEU A 24 6.62 -0.81 -18.73
N ALA A 25 5.91 0.32 -18.71
CA ALA A 25 4.60 0.43 -19.37
C ALA A 25 4.69 0.22 -20.89
N ASP A 26 5.75 0.71 -21.55
CA ASP A 26 6.02 0.46 -22.97
C ASP A 26 6.17 -1.04 -23.27
N ARG A 27 6.86 -1.78 -22.40
CA ARG A 27 7.06 -3.23 -22.55
C ARG A 27 5.78 -4.00 -22.38
N LEU A 28 5.02 -3.70 -21.32
CA LEU A 28 3.72 -4.34 -21.10
C LEU A 28 2.78 -4.08 -22.28
N TYR A 29 2.70 -2.82 -22.72
CA TYR A 29 1.90 -2.44 -23.87
C TYR A 29 2.32 -3.14 -25.16
N ALA A 30 3.62 -3.26 -25.42
CA ALA A 30 4.15 -3.99 -26.58
C ALA A 30 3.89 -5.51 -26.49
N TRP A 31 4.05 -6.11 -25.32
CA TRP A 31 3.77 -7.54 -25.09
C TRP A 31 2.30 -7.90 -25.24
N GLU A 32 1.41 -6.94 -25.02
CA GLU A 32 -0.02 -7.06 -25.26
C GLU A 32 -0.44 -6.67 -26.69
N GLY A 33 0.52 -6.53 -27.61
CA GLY A 33 0.26 -6.26 -29.03
C GLY A 33 -0.10 -4.82 -29.34
N HIS A 34 0.42 -3.86 -28.57
CA HIS A 34 0.09 -2.44 -28.64
C HIS A 34 -1.39 -2.17 -28.38
N ALA A 35 -1.97 -2.93 -27.46
CA ALA A 35 -3.29 -2.71 -26.89
C ALA A 35 -3.25 -3.12 -25.41
N TRP A 36 -4.18 -2.61 -24.60
CA TRP A 36 -4.35 -3.09 -23.22
C TRP A 36 -5.29 -4.30 -23.22
N SER A 37 -4.88 -5.38 -23.87
CA SER A 37 -5.65 -6.61 -24.05
C SER A 37 -6.10 -7.25 -22.73
N LEU A 38 -5.32 -7.06 -21.65
CA LEU A 38 -5.60 -7.58 -20.32
C LEU A 38 -6.45 -6.63 -19.47
N ARG A 39 -6.92 -5.50 -20.01
CA ARG A 39 -7.76 -4.54 -19.28
C ARG A 39 -9.04 -5.17 -18.75
N ASP A 40 -9.72 -5.91 -19.61
CA ASP A 40 -11.04 -6.51 -19.39
C ASP A 40 -10.96 -8.05 -19.32
N ALA A 41 -9.75 -8.60 -19.18
CA ALA A 41 -9.57 -10.03 -19.01
C ALA A 41 -10.18 -10.49 -17.68
N TRP A 42 -10.88 -11.63 -17.69
CA TRP A 42 -11.58 -12.16 -16.52
C TRP A 42 -10.68 -12.29 -15.27
N ILE A 43 -9.41 -12.69 -15.47
CA ILE A 43 -8.48 -12.87 -14.36
C ILE A 43 -8.08 -11.54 -13.69
N THR A 44 -7.85 -10.49 -14.48
CA THR A 44 -7.41 -9.18 -13.97
C THR A 44 -8.57 -8.37 -13.43
N ASP A 45 -9.73 -8.40 -14.09
CA ASP A 45 -10.91 -7.63 -13.69
C ASP A 45 -11.79 -8.36 -12.67
N THR A 46 -12.18 -9.61 -12.93
CA THR A 46 -13.13 -10.31 -12.05
C THR A 46 -12.44 -10.95 -10.86
N VAL A 47 -11.38 -11.73 -11.10
CA VAL A 47 -10.72 -12.49 -10.01
C VAL A 47 -9.87 -11.58 -9.15
N ILE A 48 -8.91 -10.88 -9.74
CA ILE A 48 -7.96 -10.08 -8.95
C ILE A 48 -8.63 -8.79 -8.46
N HIS A 49 -9.34 -8.10 -9.32
CA HIS A 49 -9.89 -6.78 -8.98
C HIS A 49 -11.18 -6.87 -8.16
N VAL A 50 -12.21 -7.60 -8.60
CA VAL A 50 -13.47 -7.72 -7.83
C VAL A 50 -13.36 -8.70 -6.68
N ALA A 51 -13.01 -9.97 -6.94
CA ALA A 51 -12.99 -10.99 -5.90
C ALA A 51 -11.90 -10.74 -4.86
N GLY A 52 -10.72 -10.28 -5.28
CA GLY A 52 -9.66 -9.86 -4.37
C GLY A 52 -10.07 -8.71 -3.43
N ARG A 53 -10.80 -7.71 -3.93
CA ARG A 53 -11.36 -6.64 -3.09
C ARG A 53 -12.36 -7.19 -2.08
N ASN A 54 -13.27 -8.06 -2.50
CA ASN A 54 -14.28 -8.63 -1.62
C ASN A 54 -13.67 -9.53 -0.54
N LEU A 55 -12.67 -10.34 -0.90
CA LEU A 55 -11.91 -11.15 0.05
C LEU A 55 -11.21 -10.26 1.08
N ASN A 56 -10.61 -9.15 0.65
CA ASN A 56 -9.96 -8.22 1.55
C ASN A 56 -10.95 -7.63 2.58
N VAL A 57 -12.14 -7.23 2.13
CA VAL A 57 -13.22 -6.76 3.01
C VAL A 57 -13.67 -7.86 3.97
N ALA A 58 -13.85 -9.10 3.49
CA ALA A 58 -14.25 -10.21 4.33
C ALA A 58 -13.22 -10.51 5.44
N VAL A 59 -11.93 -10.54 5.09
CA VAL A 59 -10.85 -10.72 6.08
C VAL A 59 -10.84 -9.59 7.10
N TRP A 60 -11.05 -8.34 6.66
CA TRP A 60 -11.14 -7.19 7.56
C TRP A 60 -12.35 -7.28 8.51
N VAL A 61 -13.51 -7.71 8.03
CA VAL A 61 -14.71 -7.92 8.87
C VAL A 61 -14.49 -9.05 9.89
N VAL A 62 -13.85 -10.15 9.50
CA VAL A 62 -13.46 -11.22 10.43
C VAL A 62 -12.50 -10.69 11.50
N LEU A 63 -11.54 -9.86 11.11
CA LEU A 63 -10.62 -9.22 12.04
C LEU A 63 -11.36 -8.29 13.02
N LEU A 64 -12.36 -7.54 12.54
CA LEU A 64 -13.22 -6.69 13.36
C LEU A 64 -14.00 -7.53 14.39
N ALA A 65 -14.61 -8.64 13.96
CA ALA A 65 -15.28 -9.55 14.86
C ALA A 65 -14.33 -10.12 15.94
N CYS A 66 -13.12 -10.54 15.55
CA CYS A 66 -12.08 -10.98 16.48
C CYS A 66 -11.69 -9.90 17.50
N TRP A 67 -11.59 -8.64 17.06
CA TRP A 67 -11.30 -7.51 17.95
C TRP A 67 -12.46 -7.24 18.93
N LEU A 68 -13.71 -7.24 18.45
CA LEU A 68 -14.90 -7.08 19.29
C LEU A 68 -14.96 -8.18 20.36
N LEU A 69 -14.71 -9.44 19.99
CA LEU A 69 -14.63 -10.56 20.94
C LEU A 69 -13.51 -10.39 21.97
N ALA A 70 -12.37 -9.79 21.59
CA ALA A 70 -11.28 -9.49 22.53
C ALA A 70 -11.62 -8.32 23.48
N CYS A 71 -12.64 -7.50 23.17
CA CYS A 71 -13.12 -6.41 24.03
C CYS A 71 -14.13 -6.88 25.08
N LEU A 72 -14.75 -8.05 24.92
CA LEU A 72 -15.77 -8.56 25.86
C LEU A 72 -15.13 -9.09 27.16
N PRO A 73 -15.67 -8.76 28.35
CA PRO A 73 -15.31 -9.42 29.60
C PRO A 73 -16.14 -10.70 29.83
N PRO A 74 -15.59 -11.75 30.47
CA PRO A 74 -14.19 -12.00 30.77
C PRO A 74 -13.50 -12.71 29.59
N SER A 75 -12.78 -11.98 28.72
CA SER A 75 -12.04 -12.62 27.62
C SER A 75 -10.58 -12.93 28.01
N ARG A 76 -10.19 -14.19 27.84
CA ARG A 76 -8.77 -14.62 27.85
C ARG A 76 -7.95 -13.95 26.73
N ARG A 77 -8.60 -13.27 25.79
CA ARG A 77 -8.01 -12.63 24.60
C ARG A 77 -7.73 -11.14 24.79
N TRP A 78 -7.96 -10.58 25.98
CA TRP A 78 -7.75 -9.16 26.27
C TRP A 78 -6.36 -8.63 25.86
N ALA A 79 -5.32 -9.45 25.99
CA ALA A 79 -3.96 -9.11 25.55
C ALA A 79 -3.86 -8.80 24.03
N LEU A 80 -4.75 -9.36 23.21
CA LEU A 80 -4.82 -9.13 21.76
C LEU A 80 -5.62 -7.89 21.38
N ARG A 81 -6.34 -7.25 22.32
CA ARG A 81 -7.20 -6.08 22.04
C ARG A 81 -6.43 -4.94 21.37
N ARG A 82 -5.26 -4.58 21.91
CA ARG A 82 -4.41 -3.51 21.35
C ARG A 82 -3.80 -3.91 20.00
N PRO A 83 -3.13 -5.08 19.86
CA PRO A 83 -2.62 -5.54 18.58
C PRO A 83 -3.68 -5.62 17.46
N LEU A 84 -4.84 -6.21 17.73
CA LEU A 84 -5.92 -6.33 16.75
C LEU A 84 -6.51 -4.96 16.38
N GLY A 85 -6.68 -4.08 17.37
CA GLY A 85 -7.17 -2.71 17.13
C GLY A 85 -6.17 -1.89 16.29
N TYR A 86 -4.88 -2.04 16.55
CA TYR A 86 -3.82 -1.47 15.70
C TYR A 86 -3.93 -1.96 14.26
N LEU A 87 -4.06 -3.28 14.03
CA LEU A 87 -4.08 -3.85 12.69
C LEU A 87 -5.31 -3.38 11.89
N LEU A 88 -6.48 -3.33 12.52
CA LEU A 88 -7.71 -2.78 11.94
C LEU A 88 -7.55 -1.31 11.54
N LEU A 89 -7.05 -0.50 12.47
CA LEU A 89 -6.88 0.93 12.24
C LEU A 89 -5.82 1.21 11.16
N ALA A 90 -4.68 0.51 11.20
CA ALA A 90 -3.60 0.69 10.25
C ALA A 90 -4.02 0.33 8.82
N THR A 91 -4.75 -0.78 8.65
CA THR A 91 -5.24 -1.18 7.33
C THR A 91 -6.29 -0.20 6.79
N LEU A 92 -7.23 0.23 7.63
CA LEU A 92 -8.27 1.20 7.26
C LEU A 92 -7.68 2.58 6.91
N VAL A 93 -6.85 3.13 7.80
CA VAL A 93 -6.24 4.46 7.60
C VAL A 93 -5.32 4.47 6.38
N SER A 94 -4.62 3.37 6.07
CA SER A 94 -3.79 3.28 4.86
C SER A 94 -4.65 3.41 3.60
N CYS A 95 -5.76 2.66 3.50
CA CYS A 95 -6.66 2.72 2.35
C CYS A 95 -7.32 4.09 2.21
N LEU A 96 -7.73 4.70 3.33
CA LEU A 96 -8.31 6.05 3.34
C LEU A 96 -7.29 7.12 2.93
N ALA A 97 -6.05 7.05 3.43
CA ALA A 97 -5.00 7.99 3.06
C ALA A 97 -4.69 7.93 1.57
N VAL A 98 -4.54 6.72 1.00
CA VAL A 98 -4.34 6.53 -0.45
C VAL A 98 -5.52 7.08 -1.24
N SER A 99 -6.76 6.77 -0.83
CA SER A 99 -7.97 7.24 -1.51
C SER A 99 -8.11 8.76 -1.46
N TRP A 100 -7.76 9.36 -0.32
CA TRP A 100 -7.77 10.80 -0.12
C TRP A 100 -6.73 11.48 -1.04
N ILE A 101 -5.47 11.04 -1.04
CA ILE A 101 -4.44 11.57 -1.95
C ILE A 101 -4.88 11.42 -3.42
N LYS A 102 -5.48 10.28 -3.76
CA LYS A 102 -5.98 9.98 -5.10
C LYS A 102 -7.09 10.91 -5.58
N SER A 103 -7.86 11.49 -4.66
CA SER A 103 -8.95 12.41 -5.02
C SER A 103 -8.47 13.74 -5.61
N TRP A 104 -7.24 14.15 -5.31
CA TRP A 104 -6.70 15.46 -5.71
C TRP A 104 -5.43 15.43 -6.57
N SER A 105 -4.77 14.27 -6.74
CA SER A 105 -3.52 14.13 -7.51
C SER A 105 -3.62 14.40 -9.01
N ASN A 106 -4.81 14.35 -9.61
CA ASN A 106 -5.05 14.68 -11.03
C ASN A 106 -4.21 13.94 -12.07
N MET A 107 -3.62 12.79 -11.72
CA MET A 107 -2.84 11.97 -12.65
C MET A 107 -3.73 11.05 -13.47
N ASP A 108 -3.51 11.04 -14.78
CA ASP A 108 -4.19 10.12 -15.71
C ASP A 108 -3.59 8.71 -15.65
N CYS A 109 -4.40 7.72 -16.04
CA CYS A 109 -3.98 6.34 -16.13
C CYS A 109 -3.19 6.14 -17.43
N PRO A 110 -2.19 5.23 -17.48
CA PRO A 110 -1.49 4.89 -18.71
C PRO A 110 -2.41 4.64 -19.90
N TRP A 111 -3.51 3.90 -19.70
CA TRP A 111 -4.48 3.59 -20.75
C TRP A 111 -5.18 4.79 -21.39
N ASP A 112 -5.18 5.95 -20.73
CA ASP A 112 -5.83 7.16 -21.22
C ASP A 112 -4.84 8.01 -22.03
N LEU A 113 -3.55 7.71 -21.96
CA LEU A 113 -2.50 8.52 -22.56
C LEU A 113 -2.34 8.23 -24.06
N LEU A 114 -2.08 9.28 -24.84
CA LEU A 114 -1.81 9.20 -26.28
C LEU A 114 -0.71 8.18 -26.61
N ARG A 115 0.31 8.08 -25.75
CA ARG A 115 1.42 7.11 -25.88
C ARG A 115 0.96 5.65 -25.94
N TYR A 116 -0.17 5.33 -25.30
CA TYR A 116 -0.68 3.97 -25.16
C TYR A 116 -2.08 3.81 -25.78
N GLY A 117 -2.33 4.51 -26.89
CA GLY A 117 -3.59 4.43 -27.66
C GLY A 117 -4.77 5.19 -27.05
N GLY A 118 -4.54 5.98 -26.00
CA GLY A 118 -5.54 6.84 -25.37
C GLY A 118 -5.72 8.18 -26.07
N ARG A 119 -6.30 9.16 -25.36
CA ARG A 119 -6.69 10.48 -25.90
C ARG A 119 -6.11 11.67 -25.15
N LYS A 120 -5.41 11.44 -24.04
CA LYS A 120 -4.89 12.49 -23.16
C LYS A 120 -3.38 12.64 -23.33
N ALA A 121 -2.89 13.87 -23.37
CA ALA A 121 -1.46 14.13 -23.20
C ALA A 121 -1.01 13.72 -21.79
N PHE A 122 0.25 13.30 -21.65
CA PHE A 122 0.83 13.08 -20.33
C PHE A 122 1.04 14.43 -19.63
N VAL A 123 0.62 14.50 -18.37
CA VAL A 123 0.83 15.64 -17.47
C VAL A 123 1.38 15.06 -16.18
N GLY A 124 2.58 15.52 -15.78
CA GLY A 124 3.25 15.06 -14.58
C GLY A 124 2.51 15.46 -13.28
N LEU A 125 2.87 14.80 -12.18
CA LEU A 125 2.17 14.93 -10.88
C LEU A 125 2.17 16.37 -10.32
N ILE A 126 3.25 17.12 -10.60
CA ILE A 126 3.43 18.51 -10.15
C ILE A 126 3.30 19.52 -11.29
N GLU A 127 2.98 19.05 -12.50
CA GLU A 127 2.81 19.92 -13.66
C GLU A 127 1.42 20.57 -13.64
N LEU A 128 1.35 21.80 -14.17
CA LEU A 128 0.09 22.50 -14.28
C LEU A 128 -0.77 21.84 -15.36
N ARG A 129 -1.93 21.31 -14.96
CA ARG A 129 -2.87 20.70 -15.91
C ARG A 129 -3.50 21.77 -16.82
N PRO A 130 -3.55 21.55 -18.14
CA PRO A 130 -4.22 22.47 -19.07
C PRO A 130 -5.70 22.69 -18.73
N LEU A 131 -6.16 23.94 -18.93
CA LEU A 131 -7.57 24.29 -18.76
C LEU A 131 -8.46 23.48 -19.72
N GLY A 132 -9.59 22.99 -19.21
CA GLY A 132 -10.53 22.16 -19.97
C GLY A 132 -10.18 20.66 -20.06
N MET A 133 -9.01 20.24 -19.59
CA MET A 133 -8.67 18.82 -19.51
C MET A 133 -9.36 18.17 -18.30
N GLY A 134 -10.13 17.11 -18.53
CA GLY A 134 -10.79 16.35 -17.46
C GLY A 134 -9.81 15.83 -16.41
N ARG A 135 -10.26 15.59 -15.18
CA ARG A 135 -9.39 15.16 -14.06
C ARG A 135 -8.98 13.69 -14.19
N GLY A 136 -7.71 13.41 -13.95
CA GLY A 136 -7.20 12.05 -13.74
C GLY A 136 -7.35 11.61 -12.27
N ARG A 137 -7.51 10.30 -12.04
CA ARG A 137 -7.59 9.72 -10.69
C ARG A 137 -6.85 8.39 -10.66
N CYS A 138 -5.56 8.40 -11.01
CA CYS A 138 -4.78 7.16 -11.13
C CYS A 138 -3.55 7.10 -10.21
N PHE A 139 -3.14 8.21 -9.59
CA PHE A 139 -2.08 8.23 -8.58
C PHE A 139 -2.65 8.58 -7.21
N PRO A 140 -2.21 7.98 -6.09
CA PRO A 140 -1.49 6.71 -5.99
C PRO A 140 -2.42 5.51 -6.31
N ALA A 141 -1.84 4.31 -6.40
CA ALA A 141 -2.56 3.09 -6.78
C ALA A 141 -3.55 2.61 -5.69
N GLY A 142 -4.82 2.99 -5.83
CA GLY A 142 -5.88 2.67 -4.88
C GLY A 142 -6.13 1.17 -4.68
N HIS A 143 -6.16 0.37 -5.75
CA HIS A 143 -6.40 -1.07 -5.63
C HIS A 143 -5.26 -1.79 -4.91
N ALA A 144 -4.01 -1.43 -5.24
CA ALA A 144 -2.85 -1.99 -4.58
C ALA A 144 -2.80 -1.70 -3.08
N SER A 145 -3.40 -0.58 -2.62
CA SER A 145 -3.46 -0.26 -1.19
C SER A 145 -4.21 -1.31 -0.38
N GLY A 146 -5.18 -2.00 -0.98
CA GLY A 146 -5.88 -3.10 -0.31
C GLY A 146 -4.94 -4.24 0.10
N GLY A 147 -3.87 -4.50 -0.67
CA GLY A 147 -2.85 -5.49 -0.34
C GLY A 147 -1.74 -4.90 0.54
N TYR A 148 -1.16 -3.78 0.12
CA TYR A 148 -0.06 -3.13 0.84
C TYR A 148 -0.43 -2.66 2.25
N ALA A 149 -1.69 -2.36 2.53
CA ALA A 149 -2.19 -2.08 3.88
C ALA A 149 -1.86 -3.21 4.88
N TRP A 150 -1.79 -4.46 4.42
CA TRP A 150 -1.43 -5.61 5.27
C TRP A 150 0.05 -5.69 5.62
N MET A 151 0.91 -4.80 5.11
CA MET A 151 2.26 -4.65 5.67
C MET A 151 2.22 -4.27 7.17
N ALA A 152 1.10 -3.73 7.66
CA ALA A 152 0.80 -3.56 9.08
C ALA A 152 0.95 -4.87 9.89
N SER A 153 0.75 -6.04 9.26
CA SER A 153 0.94 -7.36 9.88
C SER A 153 2.38 -7.57 10.37
N TYR A 154 3.38 -6.90 9.77
CA TYR A 154 4.74 -6.88 10.29
C TYR A 154 4.77 -6.39 11.74
N PHE A 155 4.13 -5.25 12.01
CA PHE A 155 4.14 -4.62 13.33
C PHE A 155 3.20 -5.31 14.32
N PHE A 156 2.07 -5.84 13.83
CA PHE A 156 1.21 -6.71 14.62
C PHE A 156 2.00 -7.93 15.13
N LEU A 157 2.65 -8.67 14.23
CA LEU A 157 3.47 -9.83 14.59
C LEU A 157 4.71 -9.43 15.38
N LEU A 158 5.28 -8.25 15.15
CA LEU A 158 6.36 -7.74 15.99
C LEU A 158 5.92 -7.59 17.46
N ALA A 159 4.65 -7.27 17.73
CA ALA A 159 4.11 -7.14 19.08
C ALA A 159 3.70 -8.49 19.70
N VAL A 160 3.18 -9.44 18.91
CA VAL A 160 2.58 -10.68 19.46
C VAL A 160 3.43 -11.94 19.23
N ALA A 161 4.22 -12.00 18.15
CA ALA A 161 5.05 -13.15 17.80
C ALA A 161 6.25 -12.73 16.91
N PRO A 162 7.28 -12.06 17.48
CA PRO A 162 8.31 -11.34 16.72
C PRO A 162 9.06 -12.17 15.67
N ARG A 163 9.17 -13.50 15.87
CA ARG A 163 9.77 -14.45 14.93
C ARG A 163 9.09 -14.48 13.55
N TRP A 164 7.79 -14.14 13.47
CA TRP A 164 7.01 -14.15 12.23
C TRP A 164 6.87 -12.78 11.57
N ARG A 165 7.48 -11.72 12.10
CA ARG A 165 7.31 -10.36 11.59
C ARG A 165 7.55 -10.24 10.08
N TRP A 166 8.59 -10.92 9.57
CA TRP A 166 8.96 -10.89 8.16
C TRP A 166 7.99 -11.67 7.28
N LEU A 167 7.36 -12.72 7.81
CA LEU A 167 6.26 -13.39 7.12
C LEU A 167 5.09 -12.42 6.95
N GLY A 168 4.73 -11.68 8.00
CA GLY A 168 3.68 -10.65 7.91
C GLY A 168 3.97 -9.56 6.89
N LEU A 169 5.22 -9.08 6.83
CA LEU A 169 5.64 -8.15 5.78
C LEU A 169 5.53 -8.77 4.38
N GLY A 170 6.06 -9.99 4.23
CA GLY A 170 6.03 -10.72 2.96
C GLY A 170 4.61 -10.90 2.43
N THR A 171 3.65 -11.26 3.30
CA THR A 171 2.23 -11.37 2.91
C THR A 171 1.66 -10.06 2.41
N GLY A 172 1.88 -8.95 3.12
CA GLY A 172 1.37 -7.64 2.69
C GLY A 172 1.99 -7.15 1.36
N VAL A 173 3.30 -7.37 1.19
CA VAL A 173 4.00 -7.06 -0.06
C VAL A 173 3.49 -7.93 -1.21
N ALA A 174 3.34 -9.24 -1.00
CA ALA A 174 2.85 -10.16 -2.03
C ALA A 174 1.42 -9.80 -2.49
N LEU A 175 0.51 -9.54 -1.55
CA LEU A 175 -0.85 -9.10 -1.88
C LEU A 175 -0.85 -7.77 -2.64
N GLY A 176 -0.03 -6.81 -2.21
CA GLY A 176 0.11 -5.53 -2.90
C GLY A 176 0.66 -5.67 -4.31
N LEU A 177 1.65 -6.54 -4.52
CA LEU A 177 2.22 -6.85 -5.84
C LEU A 177 1.20 -7.53 -6.75
N VAL A 178 0.42 -8.49 -6.25
CA VAL A 178 -0.64 -9.15 -7.04
C VAL A 178 -1.65 -8.12 -7.56
N PHE A 179 -2.12 -7.22 -6.70
CA PHE A 179 -3.02 -6.14 -7.13
C PHE A 179 -2.34 -5.12 -8.04
N GLY A 180 -1.12 -4.68 -7.72
CA GLY A 180 -0.38 -3.69 -8.48
C GLY A 180 -0.02 -4.17 -9.89
N ILE A 181 0.59 -5.35 -10.01
CA ILE A 181 0.93 -5.96 -11.30
C ILE A 181 -0.32 -6.14 -12.15
N SER A 182 -1.42 -6.60 -11.55
CA SER A 182 -2.69 -6.71 -12.29
C SER A 182 -3.16 -5.36 -12.82
N GLN A 183 -3.04 -4.27 -12.06
CA GLN A 183 -3.41 -2.95 -12.57
C GLN A 183 -2.42 -2.39 -13.60
N GLN A 184 -1.13 -2.74 -13.52
CA GLN A 184 -0.14 -2.37 -14.54
C GLN A 184 -0.41 -3.07 -15.87
N LEU A 185 -0.72 -4.37 -15.84
CA LEU A 185 -1.15 -5.15 -17.02
C LEU A 185 -2.46 -4.63 -17.63
N ARG A 186 -3.33 -4.02 -16.82
CA ARG A 186 -4.53 -3.38 -17.37
C ARG A 186 -4.22 -2.03 -18.03
N GLY A 187 -3.05 -1.44 -17.78
CA GLY A 187 -2.74 -0.06 -18.13
C GLY A 187 -3.34 0.98 -17.18
N ALA A 188 -3.73 0.59 -15.96
CA ALA A 188 -4.39 1.49 -15.00
C ALA A 188 -3.38 2.30 -14.16
N HIS A 189 -2.18 1.77 -13.92
CA HIS A 189 -1.19 2.37 -13.05
C HIS A 189 0.23 2.23 -13.61
N PHE A 190 1.05 3.26 -13.37
CA PHE A 190 2.51 3.13 -13.49
C PHE A 190 3.09 2.48 -12.23
N LEU A 191 4.31 1.93 -12.32
CA LEU A 191 4.97 1.29 -11.19
C LEU A 191 5.16 2.24 -10.00
N SER A 192 5.53 3.49 -10.26
CA SER A 192 5.67 4.51 -9.21
C SER A 192 4.38 4.69 -8.41
N HIS A 193 3.21 4.58 -9.05
CA HIS A 193 1.92 4.71 -8.35
C HIS A 193 1.76 3.61 -7.28
N ASP A 194 2.20 2.38 -7.59
CA ASP A 194 2.21 1.26 -6.65
C ASP A 194 3.27 1.43 -5.55
N LEU A 195 4.47 1.89 -5.90
CA LEU A 195 5.55 2.12 -4.94
C LEU A 195 5.20 3.24 -3.95
N TYR A 196 4.60 4.35 -4.41
CA TYR A 196 4.08 5.40 -3.53
C TYR A 196 2.98 4.86 -2.61
N THR A 197 2.05 4.04 -3.13
CA THR A 197 1.05 3.36 -2.29
C THR A 197 1.69 2.50 -1.21
N ALA A 198 2.70 1.69 -1.55
CA ALA A 198 3.42 0.86 -0.58
C ALA A 198 4.10 1.74 0.50
N GLY A 199 4.75 2.83 0.09
CA GLY A 199 5.36 3.80 1.01
C GLY A 199 4.35 4.42 1.98
N ILE A 200 3.20 4.87 1.48
CA ILE A 200 2.11 5.42 2.29
C ILE A 200 1.62 4.38 3.31
N CYS A 201 1.33 3.16 2.86
CA CYS A 201 0.86 2.08 3.73
C CYS A 201 1.88 1.74 4.81
N TRP A 202 3.17 1.68 4.46
CA TRP A 202 4.26 1.44 5.41
C TRP A 202 4.38 2.56 6.45
N LEU A 203 4.36 3.82 6.02
CA LEU A 203 4.47 4.98 6.93
C LEU A 203 3.28 5.09 7.87
N VAL A 204 2.05 4.90 7.38
CA VAL A 204 0.84 4.84 8.22
C VAL A 204 0.95 3.73 9.25
N SER A 205 1.35 2.52 8.81
CA SER A 205 1.52 1.37 9.69
C SER A 205 2.57 1.61 10.76
N LEU A 206 3.71 2.20 10.39
CA LEU A 206 4.79 2.55 11.31
C LEU A 206 4.33 3.59 12.34
N THR A 207 3.70 4.68 11.89
CA THR A 207 3.20 5.76 12.77
C THR A 207 2.22 5.22 13.81
N LEU A 208 1.24 4.43 13.38
CA LEU A 208 0.26 3.84 14.30
C LEU A 208 0.89 2.79 15.23
N TYR A 209 1.93 2.08 14.79
CA TYR A 209 2.65 1.13 15.64
C TYR A 209 3.36 1.89 16.76
N LEU A 210 4.05 2.98 16.41
CA LEU A 210 4.73 3.85 17.37
C LEU A 210 3.75 4.47 18.38
N ALA A 211 2.53 4.81 17.95
CA ALA A 211 1.52 5.41 18.81
C ALA A 211 0.76 4.40 19.70
N ILE A 212 0.52 3.16 19.23
CA ILE A 212 -0.42 2.23 19.88
C ILE A 212 0.28 1.05 20.55
N LEU A 213 1.33 0.50 19.93
CA LEU A 213 1.93 -0.77 20.32
C LEU A 213 3.33 -0.65 20.88
N ARG A 214 4.08 0.41 20.56
CA ARG A 214 5.42 0.60 21.10
C ARG A 214 5.32 0.88 22.61
N PRO A 215 5.99 0.08 23.46
CA PRO A 215 6.05 0.38 24.89
C PRO A 215 6.69 1.76 25.10
N PRO A 216 6.19 2.58 26.04
CA PRO A 216 6.89 3.79 26.46
C PRO A 216 8.33 3.44 26.83
N ALA A 217 9.29 4.29 26.44
CA ALA A 217 10.67 4.11 26.91
C ALA A 217 10.66 4.20 28.44
N ASP A 218 11.11 3.15 29.12
CA ASP A 218 11.23 3.17 30.58
C ASP A 218 12.31 4.20 30.97
N PRO A 219 11.94 5.32 31.64
CA PRO A 219 12.89 6.35 32.04
C PRO A 219 13.99 5.79 32.95
N ARG A 220 13.68 4.74 33.72
CA ARG A 220 14.62 4.08 34.66
C ARG A 220 15.69 3.27 33.93
N ARG A 221 15.40 2.79 32.72
CA ARG A 221 16.35 2.06 31.87
C ARG A 221 17.28 3.00 31.12
N ALA A 222 16.79 4.18 30.72
CA ALA A 222 17.58 5.23 30.08
C ALA A 222 18.60 5.88 31.06
N ALA A 223 18.21 6.06 32.33
CA ALA A 223 19.11 6.56 33.37
C ALA A 223 20.27 5.59 33.69
N ARG A 224 20.02 4.27 33.62
CA ARG A 224 21.05 3.24 33.85
C ARG A 224 22.07 3.11 32.72
N SER A 225 21.71 3.46 31.49
CA SER A 225 22.63 3.48 30.34
C SER A 225 23.44 4.77 30.22
N GLY A 226 23.04 5.85 30.89
CA GLY A 226 23.74 7.15 30.87
C GLY A 226 24.68 7.39 32.06
N GLY A 227 24.65 6.53 33.09
CA GLY A 227 25.49 6.65 34.29
C GLY A 227 26.81 5.87 34.24
N GLY A 228 27.14 5.27 33.11
CA GLY A 228 28.44 4.61 32.90
C GLY A 228 29.45 5.59 32.31
N THR A 229 30.15 6.33 33.14
CA THR A 229 31.39 7.03 32.78
C THR A 229 32.62 6.27 33.31
N PRO A 230 33.77 6.38 32.63
CA PRO A 230 34.92 5.47 32.66
C PRO A 230 35.71 5.43 33.96
#